data_AF-A0A2U9SAK9-F1
#
_entry.id   AF-A0A2U9SAK9-F1
#
_cell.length_a   1.000
_cell.length_b   1.000
_cell.length_c   1.000
_cell.angle_alpha   90.00
_cell.angle_beta   90.00
_cell.angle_gamma   90.00
#
_symmetry.space_group_name_H-M   'P 1'
#
loop_
_entity.id
_entity.type
_entity.pdbx_description
1 polymer ?
#
loop_
_entity_poly.entity_id
_entity_poly.type
_entity_poly.pdbx_seq_one_letter_code
_entity_poly.pdbx_strand_id
1 'polypeptide(L)' 'MSNFLETLVAEWYEFSGYFVRRNVLVGRRPNGGHDCELDVVAYHPGERRLVHIEPSMDTDSWARREER' A
#
# COMPACT_ATOMS: atom_id res chain seq x y z
N MET A 1 3.69 -2.19 -14.53
CA MET A 1 3.58 -3.66 -14.44
C MET A 1 3.28 -3.94 -12.98
N SER A 2 2.07 -4.41 -12.64
CA SER A 2 1.66 -4.60 -11.23
C SER A 2 2.54 -5.68 -10.61
N ASN A 3 3.12 -5.41 -9.45
CA ASN A 3 3.84 -6.42 -8.68
C ASN A 3 2.87 -7.55 -8.30
N PHE A 4 3.30 -8.81 -8.44
CA PHE A 4 2.46 -9.96 -8.09
C PHE A 4 2.02 -9.93 -6.62
N LEU A 5 2.89 -9.48 -5.71
CA LEU A 5 2.56 -9.42 -4.29
C LEU A 5 1.49 -8.36 -3.98
N GLU A 6 1.53 -7.20 -4.64
CA GLU A 6 0.49 -6.18 -4.50
C GLU A 6 -0.87 -6.69 -4.95
N THR A 7 -0.91 -7.41 -6.09
CA THR A 7 -2.14 -8.04 -6.59
C THR A 7 -2.65 -9.07 -5.59
N LEU A 8 -1.79 -9.99 -5.14
CA LEU A 8 -2.18 -11.05 -4.21
C LEU A 8 -2.73 -10.49 -2.89
N VAL A 9 -2.06 -9.49 -2.31
CA VAL A 9 -2.51 -8.86 -1.06
C VAL A 9 -3.80 -8.08 -1.26
N ALA A 10 -3.93 -7.33 -2.35
CA ALA A 10 -5.16 -6.59 -2.63
C ALA A 10 -6.36 -7.54 -2.77
N GLU A 11 -6.23 -8.61 -3.56
CA GLU A 11 -7.26 -9.63 -3.74
C GLU A 11 -7.63 -10.32 -2.41
N TRP A 12 -6.64 -10.61 -1.56
CA TRP A 12 -6.89 -11.19 -0.24
C TRP A 12 -7.72 -10.28 0.68
N TYR A 13 -7.39 -8.98 0.72
CA TYR A 13 -8.13 -8.03 1.55
C TYR A 13 -9.52 -7.74 0.99
N GLU A 14 -9.68 -7.65 -0.33
CA GLU A 14 -11.00 -7.56 -0.98
C GLU A 14 -11.87 -8.76 -0.63
N PHE A 15 -11.33 -9.98 -0.76
CA PHE A 15 -12.01 -11.21 -0.36
C PHE A 15 -12.39 -11.21 1.14
N SER A 16 -11.55 -10.61 1.98
CA SER A 16 -11.76 -10.50 3.43
C SER A 16 -12.73 -9.36 3.83
N GLY A 17 -13.42 -8.72 2.88
CA GLY A 17 -14.44 -7.70 3.16
C GLY A 17 -13.91 -6.28 3.31
N TYR A 18 -12.66 -6.02 2.90
CA TYR A 18 -12.10 -4.67 2.88
C TYR A 18 -12.39 -3.98 1.54
N PHE A 19 -12.61 -2.66 1.60
CA PHE A 19 -12.50 -1.81 0.43
C PHE A 19 -11.02 -1.50 0.18
N VAL A 20 -10.52 -1.85 -0.99
CA VAL A 20 -9.09 -1.74 -1.32
C VAL A 20 -8.86 -0.66 -2.37
N ARG A 21 -7.81 0.13 -2.18
CA ARG A 21 -7.23 1.02 -3.19
C ARG A 21 -5.75 0.68 -3.35
N ARG A 22 -5.26 0.81 -4.58
CA ARG A 22 -3.85 0.64 -4.93
C ARG A 22 -3.27 1.92 -5.51
N ASN A 23 -1.95 2.08 -5.43
CA ASN A 23 -1.20 3.20 -6.00
C ASN A 23 -1.78 4.55 -5.55
N VAL A 24 -1.97 4.69 -4.23
CA VAL A 24 -2.63 5.84 -3.63
C VAL A 24 -1.63 6.97 -3.50
N LEU A 25 -1.76 7.98 -4.35
CA LEU A 25 -0.98 9.21 -4.27
C LEU A 25 -1.39 10.05 -3.05
N VAL A 26 -0.43 10.45 -2.21
CA VAL A 26 -0.65 11.18 -0.95
C VAL A 26 0.18 12.47 -0.93
N GLY A 27 -0.36 13.52 -0.28
CA GLY A 27 0.37 14.79 -0.10
C GLY A 27 0.51 15.58 -1.40
N ARG A 28 -0.62 15.98 -2.01
CA ARG A 28 -0.60 16.79 -3.24
C ARG A 28 0.14 18.11 -3.00
N ARG A 29 1.14 18.40 -3.82
CA ARG A 29 2.02 19.58 -3.67
C ARG A 29 1.49 20.81 -4.42
N PRO A 30 1.80 22.05 -3.98
CA PRO A 30 1.35 23.28 -4.64
C PRO A 30 1.76 23.39 -6.11
N ASN A 31 2.94 22.90 -6.47
CA ASN A 31 3.50 22.98 -7.82
C ASN A 31 3.23 21.72 -8.66
N GLY A 32 2.30 20.87 -8.23
CA GLY A 32 2.02 19.57 -8.85
C GLY A 32 2.84 18.42 -8.25
N GLY A 33 2.41 17.19 -8.53
CA GLY A 33 2.97 15.98 -7.91
C GLY A 33 2.43 15.70 -6.51
N HIS A 34 3.01 14.68 -5.89
CA HIS A 34 2.61 14.13 -4.59
C HIS A 34 3.86 13.84 -3.74
N ASP A 35 3.68 13.76 -2.43
CA ASP A 35 4.76 13.46 -1.49
C ASP A 35 5.21 12.01 -1.55
N CYS A 36 4.25 11.11 -1.67
CA CYS A 36 4.50 9.69 -1.85
C CYS A 36 3.34 8.99 -2.57
N GLU A 37 3.58 7.74 -2.90
CA GLU A 37 2.59 6.77 -3.36
C GLU A 37 2.56 5.62 -2.35
N LEU A 38 1.36 5.15 -1.99
CA LEU A 38 1.18 3.97 -1.15
C LEU A 38 0.73 2.81 -2.03
N ASP A 39 1.35 1.64 -1.85
CA ASP A 39 1.10 0.46 -2.68
C ASP A 39 -0.34 -0.04 -2.53
N VAL A 40 -0.74 -0.44 -1.30
CA VAL A 40 -2.08 -0.95 -0.99
C VAL A 40 -2.63 -0.34 0.29
N VAL A 41 -3.84 0.23 0.21
CA VAL A 41 -4.60 0.73 1.36
C VAL A 41 -5.96 0.04 1.40
N ALA A 42 -6.27 -0.59 2.54
CA ALA A 42 -7.47 -1.39 2.74
C ALA A 42 -8.26 -0.92 3.96
N TYR A 43 -9.57 -0.69 3.82
CA TYR A 43 -10.47 -0.31 4.91
C TYR A 43 -11.64 -1.28 5.08
N HIS A 44 -11.80 -1.83 6.29
CA HIS A 44 -12.96 -2.65 6.63
C HIS A 44 -13.96 -1.84 7.47
N PRO A 45 -15.17 -1.55 6.97
CA PRO A 45 -16.13 -0.69 7.66
C PRO A 45 -16.72 -1.32 8.93
N GLY A 46 -16.92 -2.64 8.95
CA GLY A 46 -17.47 -3.36 10.11
C GLY A 46 -16.52 -3.34 11.32
N GLU A 47 -15.27 -3.74 11.12
CA GLU A 47 -14.19 -3.66 12.12
C GLU A 47 -13.65 -2.25 12.37
N ARG A 48 -13.99 -1.27 11.50
CA ARG A 48 -13.43 0.10 11.50
C ARG A 48 -11.89 0.09 11.46
N ARG A 49 -11.32 -0.81 10.66
CA ARG A 49 -9.88 -1.04 10.56
C ARG A 49 -9.35 -0.51 9.24
N LEU A 50 -8.28 0.29 9.31
CA LEU A 50 -7.51 0.75 8.17
C LEU A 50 -6.14 0.06 8.20
N VAL A 51 -5.73 -0.51 7.07
CA VAL A 51 -4.44 -1.17 6.91
C VAL A 51 -3.75 -0.59 5.69
N HIS A 52 -2.45 -0.32 5.83
CA HIS A 52 -1.54 0.05 4.76
C HIS A 52 -0.52 -1.08 4.62
N ILE A 53 -0.29 -1.54 3.39
CA ILE A 53 0.63 -2.64 3.08
C ILE A 53 1.57 -2.22 1.96
N GLU A 54 2.88 -2.38 2.21
CA GLU A 54 3.99 -2.14 1.28
C GLU A 54 4.73 -3.48 1.05
N PRO A 55 4.24 -4.35 0.15
CA PRO A 55 4.84 -5.64 -0.08
C PRO A 55 6.19 -5.52 -0.79
N SER A 56 7.16 -6.33 -0.38
CA SER A 56 8.48 -6.32 -1.00
C SER A 56 9.06 -7.73 -1.14
N MET A 57 9.78 -7.97 -2.25
CA MET A 57 10.57 -9.18 -2.44
C MET A 57 12.02 -9.04 -1.94
N ASP A 58 12.40 -7.88 -1.43
CA ASP A 58 13.75 -7.66 -0.93
C ASP A 58 13.95 -8.40 0.40
N THR A 59 15.14 -8.97 0.57
CA THR A 59 15.54 -9.82 1.69
C THR A 59 15.96 -9.02 2.92
N ASP A 60 16.32 -7.74 2.74
CA ASP A 60 16.72 -6.87 3.83
C ASP A 60 15.48 -6.31 4.56
N SER A 61 15.61 -6.08 5.86
CA SER A 61 14.60 -5.36 6.62
C SER A 61 14.52 -3.89 6.18
N TRP A 62 13.40 -3.24 6.46
CA TRP A 62 13.23 -1.79 6.21
C TRP A 62 14.37 -0.95 6.82
N ALA A 63 14.76 -1.24 8.07
CA ALA A 63 15.86 -0.53 8.73
C ALA A 63 17.17 -0.57 7.93
N ARG A 64 17.52 -1.72 7.31
CA ARG A 64 18.70 -1.85 6.45
C ARG A 64 18.54 -1.18 5.08
N ARG A 65 17.32 -0.94 4.63
CA ARG A 65 17.07 -0.25 3.37
C ARG A 65 17.21 1.26 3.54
N GLU A 66 16.81 1.79 4.69
CA GLU A 66 16.91 3.22 5.02
C GLU A 66 18.35 3.72 5.19
N GLU A 67 19.33 2.83 5.30
CA GLU A 67 20.75 3.16 5.41
C GLU A 67 21.42 3.54 4.05
N ARG A 68 20.70 3.43 2.92
CA ARG A 68 21.25 3.53 1.54
C ARG A 68 21.01 4.89 0.89
#